data_AF-A0A183ELP8-F1
#
_entry.id   AF-A0A183ELP8-F1
#
_cell.length_a   1.000
_cell.length_b   1.000
_cell.length_c   1.000
_cell.angle_alpha   90.00
_cell.angle_beta   90.00
_cell.angle_gamma   90.00
#
_symmetry.space_group_name_H-M   'P 1'
#
loop_
_entity.id
_entity.type
_entity.pdbx_description
1 polymer ?
#
loop_
_entity_poly.entity_id
_entity_poly.type
_entity_poly.pdbx_seq_one_letter_code
_entity_poly.pdbx_strand_id
1 'polypeptide(L)'
;MHAVCSRSAIYHLNELAEDRQFDQFLKQKFTGKSVICIDDGSLIGLMLAKYAKVVEIIRMNPHFLEITLGYITTNAIRNVYASQDENYAICDRVSLKFLLKVKNNVS
;
A
#
# COMPACT_ATOMS: atom_id res chain seq x y z
N MET A 1 -0.15 2.47 23.38
CA MET A 1 -0.76 2.92 22.10
C MET A 1 -0.33 2.12 20.87
N HIS A 2 0.85 1.45 20.83
CA HIS A 2 1.35 0.71 19.65
C HIS A 2 0.46 -0.44 19.13
N ALA A 3 -0.17 -1.22 20.02
CA ALA A 3 -1.00 -2.35 19.61
C ALA A 3 -2.39 -1.93 19.09
N VAL A 4 -2.84 -0.69 19.36
CA VAL A 4 -4.20 -0.24 19.02
C VAL A 4 -4.23 0.36 17.62
N CYS A 5 -3.25 1.21 17.27
CA CYS A 5 -3.12 1.78 15.93
C CYS A 5 -2.83 0.69 14.87
N SER A 6 -1.97 -0.28 15.19
CA SER A 6 -1.70 -1.44 14.32
C SER A 6 -2.93 -2.31 14.12
N ARG A 7 -3.68 -2.62 15.19
CA ARG A 7 -4.93 -3.38 15.09
C ARG A 7 -6.00 -2.65 14.28
N SER A 8 -6.15 -1.34 14.45
CA SER A 8 -7.09 -0.55 13.65
C SER A 8 -6.69 -0.50 12.17
N ALA A 9 -5.40 -0.33 11.87
CA ALA A 9 -4.92 -0.34 10.49
C ALA A 9 -5.07 -1.71 9.81
N ILE A 10 -4.77 -2.80 10.53
CA ILE A 10 -4.98 -4.18 10.03
C ILE A 10 -6.48 -4.47 9.87
N TYR A 11 -7.31 -4.04 10.82
CA TYR A 11 -8.76 -4.19 10.75
C TYR A 11 -9.34 -3.47 9.53
N HIS A 12 -8.97 -2.21 9.31
CA HIS A 12 -9.38 -1.47 8.10
C HIS A 12 -8.85 -2.13 6.82
N LEU A 13 -7.64 -2.70 6.84
CA LEU A 13 -7.11 -3.44 5.70
C LEU A 13 -7.93 -4.71 5.39
N ASN A 14 -8.36 -5.44 6.43
CA ASN A 14 -9.23 -6.60 6.26
C ASN A 14 -10.60 -6.19 5.70
N GLU A 15 -11.20 -5.12 6.22
CA GLU A 15 -12.46 -4.56 5.68
C GLU A 15 -12.32 -4.20 4.20
N LEU A 16 -11.24 -3.50 3.83
CA LEU A 16 -10.98 -3.12 2.45
C LEU A 16 -10.67 -4.34 1.56
N ALA A 17 -10.08 -5.40 2.10
CA ALA A 17 -9.82 -6.65 1.38
C ALA A 17 -11.11 -7.42 1.07
N GLU A 18 -12.15 -7.25 1.90
CA GLU A 18 -13.48 -7.82 1.69
C GLU A 18 -14.35 -6.97 0.74
N ASP A 19 -14.01 -5.69 0.55
CA ASP A 19 -14.66 -4.82 -0.43
C ASP A 19 -14.33 -5.23 -1.87
N ARG A 20 -15.27 -5.96 -2.48
CA ARG A 20 -15.17 -6.44 -3.87
C ARG A 20 -15.06 -5.32 -4.90
N GLN A 21 -15.70 -4.16 -4.68
CA GLN A 21 -15.60 -3.04 -5.62
C GLN A 21 -14.20 -2.44 -5.58
N PHE A 22 -13.64 -2.30 -4.38
CA PHE A 22 -12.29 -1.81 -4.21
C PHE A 22 -11.24 -2.79 -4.76
N ASP A 23 -11.36 -4.08 -4.47
CA ASP A 23 -10.47 -5.12 -5.05
C ASP A 23 -10.52 -5.14 -6.59
N GLN A 24 -11.71 -5.03 -7.18
CA GLN A 24 -11.87 -4.96 -8.64
C GLN A 24 -11.25 -3.69 -9.22
N PHE A 25 -11.39 -2.55 -8.55
CA PHE A 25 -10.73 -1.30 -8.94
C PHE A 25 -9.20 -1.45 -8.93
N LEU A 26 -8.64 -2.01 -7.84
CA LEU A 26 -7.20 -2.24 -7.73
C LEU A 26 -6.70 -3.15 -8.85
N LYS A 27 -7.41 -4.26 -9.10
CA LYS A 27 -7.10 -5.20 -10.18
C LYS A 27 -7.06 -4.48 -11.53
N GLN A 28 -8.12 -3.77 -11.90
CA GLN A 28 -8.21 -3.11 -13.21
C GLN A 28 -7.13 -2.05 -13.40
N LYS A 29 -6.80 -1.29 -12.35
CA LYS A 29 -5.90 -0.14 -12.48
C LYS A 29 -4.42 -0.51 -12.40
N PHE A 30 -4.06 -1.54 -11.65
CA PHE A 30 -2.66 -1.80 -11.27
C PHE A 30 -2.12 -3.15 -11.72
N THR A 31 -2.92 -4.02 -12.35
CA THR A 31 -2.44 -5.30 -12.89
C THR A 31 -1.20 -5.10 -13.76
N GLY A 32 -0.10 -5.78 -13.41
CA GLY A 32 1.17 -5.75 -14.16
C GLY A 32 1.95 -4.44 -14.06
N LYS A 33 1.47 -3.46 -13.28
CA LYS A 33 2.12 -2.16 -13.15
C LYS A 33 3.08 -2.10 -11.98
N SER A 34 4.05 -1.25 -12.14
CA SER A 34 5.01 -0.83 -11.16
C SER A 34 4.43 0.42 -10.46
N VAL A 35 4.18 0.36 -9.15
CA VAL A 35 3.47 1.39 -8.37
C VAL A 35 4.34 1.98 -7.25
N ILE A 36 4.23 3.30 -7.02
CA ILE A 36 4.81 3.98 -5.84
C ILE A 36 3.67 4.49 -4.95
N CYS A 37 3.64 4.00 -3.71
CA CYS A 37 2.79 4.43 -2.62
C CYS A 37 3.55 5.46 -1.79
N ILE A 38 3.06 6.69 -1.76
CA ILE A 38 3.58 7.72 -0.86
C ILE A 38 2.69 7.71 0.35
N ASP A 39 3.14 7.09 1.44
CA ASP A 39 2.26 6.73 2.55
C ASP A 39 2.90 7.03 3.92
N ASP A 40 2.15 7.73 4.78
CA ASP A 40 2.52 8.14 6.14
C ASP A 40 1.67 7.39 7.20
N GLY A 41 1.32 6.13 6.93
CA GLY A 41 0.67 5.29 7.94
C GLY A 41 -0.55 4.50 7.48
N SER A 42 -0.78 4.38 6.18
CA SER A 42 -1.69 3.40 5.61
C SER A 42 -0.94 2.14 5.16
N LEU A 43 -1.66 1.02 5.21
CA LEU A 43 -1.18 -0.30 4.77
C LEU A 43 -1.69 -0.65 3.37
N ILE A 44 -2.33 0.29 2.66
CA ILE A 44 -2.99 0.05 1.37
C ILE A 44 -2.02 -0.40 0.27
N GLY A 45 -0.73 -0.03 0.41
CA GLY A 45 0.34 -0.52 -0.46
C GLY A 45 0.46 -2.05 -0.47
N LEU A 46 0.13 -2.71 0.63
CA LEU A 46 0.16 -4.17 0.73
C LEU A 46 -0.95 -4.84 -0.09
N MET A 47 -2.11 -4.19 -0.22
CA MET A 47 -3.22 -4.72 -1.02
C MET A 47 -2.89 -4.74 -2.52
N LEU A 48 -2.08 -3.77 -2.97
CA LEU A 48 -1.64 -3.69 -4.37
C LEU A 48 -0.71 -4.83 -4.76
N ALA A 49 -0.04 -5.47 -3.79
CA ALA A 49 0.87 -6.59 -4.03
C ALA A 49 0.20 -7.75 -4.80
N LYS A 50 -1.12 -7.91 -4.66
CA LYS A 50 -1.90 -8.94 -5.36
C LYS A 50 -1.95 -8.77 -6.87
N TYR A 51 -1.81 -7.54 -7.36
CA TYR A 51 -2.03 -7.19 -8.78
C TYR A 51 -0.83 -6.50 -9.42
N ALA A 52 -0.12 -5.67 -8.67
CA ALA A 52 1.03 -4.93 -9.15
C ALA A 52 2.23 -5.86 -9.42
N LYS A 53 3.02 -5.50 -10.42
CA LYS A 53 4.31 -6.14 -10.69
C LYS A 53 5.27 -5.92 -9.53
N VAL A 54 5.33 -4.67 -9.04
CA VAL A 54 6.12 -4.26 -7.89
C VAL A 54 5.42 -3.08 -7.21
N VAL A 55 5.51 -2.98 -5.89
CA VAL A 55 5.04 -1.85 -5.09
C VAL A 55 6.21 -1.32 -4.25
N GLU A 56 6.39 0.00 -4.27
CA GLU A 56 7.31 0.69 -3.37
C GLU A 56 6.50 1.60 -2.45
N ILE A 57 6.63 1.43 -1.15
CA ILE A 57 5.99 2.24 -0.13
C ILE A 57 7.06 3.13 0.49
N ILE A 58 6.97 4.43 0.26
CA ILE A 58 7.99 5.41 0.64
C ILE A 58 7.42 6.42 1.64
N ARG A 59 8.31 7.09 2.37
CA ARG A 59 8.00 8.03 3.46
C ARG A 59 7.22 7.41 4.63
N MET A 60 7.40 6.11 4.83
CA MET A 60 6.74 5.44 5.93
C MET A 60 7.25 5.97 7.26
N ASN A 61 6.32 6.27 8.16
CA ASN A 61 6.63 6.45 9.58
C ASN A 61 7.34 5.19 10.12
N PRO A 62 8.41 5.33 10.93
CA PRO A 62 9.17 4.20 11.48
C PRO A 62 8.31 3.10 12.11
N HIS A 63 7.25 3.48 12.83
CA HIS A 63 6.35 2.52 13.48
C HIS A 63 5.56 1.70 12.47
N PHE A 64 5.10 2.31 11.37
CA PHE A 64 4.39 1.60 10.32
C PHE A 64 5.34 0.79 9.44
N LEU A 65 6.58 1.25 9.27
CA LEU A 65 7.61 0.51 8.56
C LEU A 65 7.85 -0.85 9.20
N GLU A 66 8.05 -0.92 10.52
CA GLU A 66 8.22 -2.18 11.23
C GLU A 66 7.02 -3.13 11.04
N ILE A 67 5.80 -2.62 11.17
CA ILE A 67 4.58 -3.41 10.97
C ILE A 67 4.50 -3.94 9.54
N THR A 68 4.82 -3.10 8.55
CA THR A 68 4.76 -3.44 7.12
C THR A 68 5.81 -4.48 6.77
N LEU A 69 7.05 -4.31 7.23
CA LEU A 69 8.12 -5.29 7.03
C LEU A 69 7.79 -6.62 7.71
N GLY A 70 7.22 -6.59 8.92
CA GLY A 70 6.73 -7.77 9.62
C GLY A 70 5.63 -8.50 8.85
N TYR A 71 4.67 -7.76 8.29
CA TYR A 71 3.60 -8.31 7.48
C TYR A 71 4.11 -8.92 6.16
N ILE A 72 5.00 -8.21 5.46
CA ILE A 72 5.66 -8.68 4.23
C ILE A 72 6.38 -10.00 4.49
N THR A 73 7.17 -10.07 5.56
CA THR A 73 7.94 -11.25 5.94
C THR A 73 7.02 -12.42 6.30
N THR A 74 6.01 -12.17 7.14
CA THR A 74 5.07 -13.21 7.61
C THR A 74 4.25 -13.80 6.46
N ASN A 75 3.88 -12.98 5.46
CA ASN A 75 3.06 -13.40 4.32
C ASN A 75 3.90 -13.73 3.07
N ALA A 76 5.23 -13.76 3.19
CA ALA A 76 6.16 -14.04 2.09
C ALA A 76 5.90 -13.19 0.82
N ILE A 77 5.56 -11.91 0.99
CA ILE A 77 5.28 -10.99 -0.11
C ILE A 77 6.60 -10.55 -0.74
N ARG A 78 6.81 -10.83 -2.02
CA ARG A 78 8.12 -10.64 -2.70
C ARG A 78 8.21 -9.39 -3.56
N ASN A 79 7.07 -8.77 -3.86
CA ASN A 79 6.98 -7.66 -4.80
C ASN A 79 6.66 -6.33 -4.11
N VAL A 80 6.87 -6.22 -2.79
CA VAL A 80 6.67 -4.99 -2.01
C VAL A 80 7.97 -4.60 -1.33
N TYR A 81 8.34 -3.33 -1.45
CA TYR A 81 9.48 -2.72 -0.78
C TYR A 81 8.99 -1.53 0.04
N ALA A 82 9.53 -1.34 1.24
CA ALA A 82 9.11 -0.28 2.15
C ALA A 82 10.34 0.49 2.68
N SER A 83 10.31 1.82 2.63
CA SER A 83 11.40 2.69 3.08
C SER A 83 10.89 3.99 3.72
N GLN A 84 11.73 4.58 4.57
CA GLN A 84 11.53 5.94 5.10
C GLN A 84 11.97 6.99 4.07
N ASP A 85 13.00 6.67 3.28
CA ASP A 85 13.63 7.61 2.36
C ASP A 85 12.87 7.75 1.04
N GLU A 86 12.92 8.97 0.50
CA GLU A 86 12.49 9.32 -0.86
C GLU A 86 13.56 8.99 -1.93
N ASN A 87 14.64 8.29 -1.56
CA ASN A 87 15.63 7.84 -2.53
C ASN A 87 15.15 6.54 -3.20
N TYR A 88 14.24 6.68 -4.16
CA TYR A 88 13.75 5.58 -4.99
C TYR A 88 14.59 5.44 -6.25
N ALA A 89 15.02 4.21 -6.54
CA ALA A 89 15.73 3.84 -7.76
C ALA A 89 14.86 2.91 -8.60
N ILE A 90 13.83 3.43 -9.31
CA ILE A 90 13.22 2.75 -10.47
C ILE A 90 12.55 3.79 -11.39
N CYS A 91 12.95 3.74 -12.67
CA CYS A 91 12.41 4.49 -13.80
C CYS A 91 11.02 3.93 -14.20
N ASP A 92 10.11 4.80 -14.64
CA ASP A 92 8.73 4.53 -15.12
C ASP A 92 7.68 4.09 -14.08
N ARG A 93 7.07 5.02 -13.31
CA ARG A 93 5.86 4.70 -12.50
C ARG A 93 4.80 5.80 -12.38
N VAL A 94 3.56 5.33 -12.18
CA VAL A 94 2.35 6.08 -11.82
C VAL A 94 2.32 6.30 -10.30
N SER A 95 2.22 7.56 -9.87
CA SER A 95 2.17 7.93 -8.44
C SER A 95 0.77 7.82 -7.84
N LEU A 96 0.62 7.09 -6.72
CA LEU A 96 -0.67 6.93 -6.03
C LEU A 96 -1.21 8.18 -5.34
N LYS A 97 -0.39 9.22 -5.13
CA LYS A 97 -0.83 10.51 -4.59
C LYS A 97 -2.02 11.10 -5.37
N PHE A 98 -2.18 10.72 -6.64
CA PHE A 98 -3.28 11.17 -7.50
C PHE A 98 -4.57 10.36 -7.39
N LEU A 99 -4.56 9.08 -6.99
CA LEU A 99 -5.76 8.22 -7.13
C LEU A 99 -6.71 8.25 -5.93
N LEU A 100 -6.19 8.44 -4.70
CA LEU A 100 -7.05 8.57 -3.50
C LEU A 100 -7.80 9.92 -3.48
N LYS A 101 -7.29 10.96 -4.14
CA LYS A 101 -7.99 12.25 -4.27
C LYS A 101 -9.20 12.18 -5.21
N VAL A 102 -9.23 11.22 -6.14
CA VAL A 102 -10.35 11.03 -7.08
C VAL A 102 -11.59 10.47 -6.39
N LYS A 103 -11.46 9.65 -5.34
CA LYS A 103 -12.63 9.12 -4.60
C LYS A 103 -13.37 10.19 -3.78
N ASN A 104 -12.70 11.30 -3.44
CA ASN A 104 -13.31 12.42 -2.71
C ASN A 104 -13.91 13.51 -3.63
N ASN A 105 -13.82 13.37 -4.96
CA ASN A 105 -14.40 14.30 -5.94
C ASN A 105 -15.49 13.65 -6.81
N VAL A 106 -15.93 12.44 -6.46
CA VAL A 106 -17.11 11.81 -7.06
C VAL A 106 -18.10 11.57 -5.93
N SER A 107 -18.77 12.64 -5.50
CA SER A 107 -20.00 12.65 -4.71
C SER A 107 -20.95 13.63 -5.36
#